data_AF-A0A822FFS8-F1
#
_entry.id   AF-A0A822FFS8-F1
#
_cell.length_a   1.000
_cell.length_b   1.000
_cell.length_c   1.000
_cell.angle_alpha   90.00
_cell.angle_beta   90.00
_cell.angle_gamma   90.00
#
_symmetry.space_group_name_H-M   'P 1'
#
loop_
_entity.id
_entity.type
_entity.pdbx_description
1 polymer ?
#
loop_
_entity_poly.entity_id
_entity_poly.type
_entity_poly.pdbx_seq_one_letter_code
_entity_poly.pdbx_strand_id
1 'polypeptide(L)' 'MNKENFRFYIKVRTALDIQPTIIHDELYTVFGDEAPSFRTVARWSKWFRE' A
#
# COMPACT_ATOMS: atom_id res chain seq x y z
N MET A 1 10.36 5.44 5.84
CA MET A 1 10.33 3.94 5.78
C MET A 1 10.92 3.49 4.44
N ASN A 2 11.69 2.40 4.38
CA ASN A 2 12.31 2.00 3.09
C ASN A 2 11.23 1.50 2.10
N LYS A 3 11.46 1.67 0.79
CA LYS A 3 10.49 1.30 -0.27
C LYS A 3 10.06 -0.16 -0.20
N GLU A 4 10.97 -1.05 0.21
CA GLU A 4 10.69 -2.47 0.40
C GLU A 4 9.69 -2.73 1.53
N ASN A 5 9.74 -1.94 2.60
CA ASN A 5 8.82 -2.09 3.73
C ASN A 5 7.40 -1.67 3.33
N PHE A 6 7.23 -0.60 2.56
CA PHE A 6 5.92 -0.22 2.00
C PHE A 6 5.38 -1.32 1.08
N ARG A 7 6.22 -1.86 0.21
CA ARG A 7 5.83 -2.94 -0.71
C ARG A 7 5.38 -4.19 0.05
N PHE A 8 6.12 -4.59 1.09
CA PHE A 8 5.76 -5.72 1.93
C PHE A 8 4.45 -5.47 2.68
N TYR A 9 4.27 -4.28 3.27
CA TYR A 9 3.03 -3.90 3.93
C TYR A 9 1.83 -3.97 3.00
N ILE A 10 1.92 -3.35 1.82
CA ILE A 10 0.86 -3.36 0.79
C ILE A 10 0.54 -4.80 0.38
N LYS A 11 1.54 -5.67 0.20
CA LYS A 11 1.34 -7.09 -0.10
C LYS A 11 0.52 -7.80 0.98
N VAL A 12 0.90 -7.63 2.26
CA VAL A 12 0.21 -8.26 3.39
C VAL A 12 -1.24 -7.77 3.49
N ARG A 13 -1.47 -6.45 3.44
CA ARG A 13 -2.83 -5.89 3.51
C ARG A 13 -3.70 -6.34 2.33
N THR A 14 -3.12 -6.42 1.14
CA THR A 14 -3.80 -6.94 -0.06
C THR A 14 -4.19 -8.41 0.09
N ALA A 15 -3.31 -9.24 0.67
CA ALA A 15 -3.59 -10.66 0.95
C ALA A 15 -4.69 -10.85 2.00
N LEU A 16 -4.89 -9.86 2.87
CA LEU A 16 -6.01 -9.79 3.83
C LEU A 16 -7.28 -9.16 3.23
N ASP A 17 -7.33 -9.03 1.91
CA ASP A 17 -8.44 -8.45 1.14
C ASP A 17 -8.78 -6.99 1.48
N ILE A 18 -7.84 -6.25 2.09
CA ILE A 18 -8.04 -4.83 2.39
C ILE A 18 -7.99 -4.02 1.09
N GLN A 19 -8.93 -3.10 0.93
CA GLN A 19 -9.03 -2.27 -0.25
C GLN A 19 -7.83 -1.30 -0.37
N PRO A 20 -7.31 -1.05 -1.60
CA PRO A 20 -6.16 -0.17 -1.81
C PRO A 20 -6.36 1.26 -1.30
N THR A 21 -7.59 1.76 -1.28
CA THR A 21 -7.96 3.07 -0.71
C THR A 21 -7.64 3.13 0.78
N ILE A 22 -8.07 2.11 1.53
CA ILE A 22 -7.80 1.99 2.97
C ILE A 22 -6.30 1.87 3.22
N ILE A 23 -5.60 1.03 2.44
CA ILE A 23 -4.15 0.84 2.58
C ILE A 23 -3.40 2.17 2.36
N HIS A 24 -3.81 2.95 1.37
CA HIS A 24 -3.21 4.26 1.11
C HIS A 24 -3.47 5.24 2.25
N ASP A 25 -4.71 5.31 2.75
CA ASP A 25 -5.06 6.22 3.84
C ASP A 25 -4.30 5.86 5.12
N GLU A 26 -4.13 4.57 5.44
CA GLU A 26 -3.29 4.11 6.54
C GLU A 26 -1.84 4.57 6.39
N LEU A 27 -1.27 4.39 5.20
CA LEU A 27 0.12 4.79 4.92
C LEU A 27 0.28 6.32 4.95
N TYR A 28 -0.64 7.06 4.36
CA TYR A 28 -0.58 8.52 4.33
C TYR A 28 -0.81 9.13 5.72
N THR A 29 -1.69 8.54 6.54
CA THR A 29 -1.92 8.98 7.92
C THR A 29 -0.66 8.85 8.78
N VAL A 30 0.14 7.80 8.58
CA VAL A 30 1.34 7.54 9.39
C VAL A 30 2.58 8.24 8.83
N PHE A 31 2.73 8.29 7.51
CA PHE A 31 3.98 8.73 6.84
C PHE A 31 3.83 10.03 6.03
N GLY A 32 2.63 10.58 5.90
CA GLY A 32 2.37 11.80 5.14
C GLY A 32 2.89 11.69 3.70
N ASP A 33 3.61 12.73 3.26
CA ASP A 33 4.18 12.82 1.91
C ASP A 33 5.25 11.75 1.60
N GLU A 34 5.80 11.08 2.62
CA GLU A 34 6.71 9.94 2.40
C GLU A 34 5.96 8.65 1.98
N ALA A 35 4.63 8.62 2.12
CA ALA A 35 3.81 7.49 1.73
C ALA A 35 3.80 7.30 0.20
N PRO A 36 3.71 6.04 -0.29
CA PRO A 36 3.49 5.80 -1.71
C PRO A 36 2.17 6.41 -2.16
N SER A 37 2.17 7.07 -3.33
CA SER A 37 0.93 7.58 -3.92
C SER A 37 -0.13 6.50 -4.06
N PHE A 38 -1.41 6.88 -3.98
CA PHE A 38 -2.52 5.95 -4.18
C PHE A 38 -2.40 5.12 -5.47
N ARG A 39 -1.94 5.73 -6.58
CA ARG A 39 -1.71 5.00 -7.85
C ARG A 39 -0.70 3.87 -7.71
N THR A 40 0.35 4.08 -6.93
CA THR A 40 1.36 3.05 -6.63
C THR A 40 0.75 1.91 -5.81
N VAL A 41 0.00 2.26 -4.75
CA VAL A 41 -0.68 1.28 -3.89
C VAL A 41 -1.65 0.43 -4.72
N ALA A 42 -2.54 1.06 -5.49
CA ALA A 42 -3.53 0.38 -6.33
C ALA A 42 -2.88 -0.55 -7.37
N ARG A 43 -1.81 -0.09 -8.05
CA ARG A 43 -1.08 -0.90 -9.02
C ARG A 43 -0.44 -2.14 -8.36
N TRP A 44 0.16 -1.97 -7.19
CA TRP A 44 0.78 -3.10 -6.48
C TRP A 44 -0.25 -4.05 -5.91
N SER A 45 -1.33 -3.56 -5.31
CA SER A 45 -2.43 -4.41 -4.84
C SER A 45 -3.05 -5.24 -5.95
N LYS A 46 -3.23 -4.67 -7.15
CA LYS A 46 -3.65 -5.45 -8.32
C LYS A 46 -2.64 -6.54 -8.66
N TRP A 47 -1.36 -6.17 -8.80
CA TRP A 47 -0.28 -7.10 -9.15
C TRP A 47 -0.07 -8.22 -8.13
N PHE A 48 -0.40 -8.02 -6.85
CA PHE A 48 -0.28 -9.06 -5.83
C PHE A 48 -1.45 -10.03 -5.77
N ARG A 49 -2.59 -9.68 -6.37
CA ARG A 49 -3.77 -10.56 -6.46
C ARG A 49 -3.74 -11.45 -7.69
N GLU A 50 -3.08 -11.01 -8.76
CA GLU A 50 -2.82 -11.77 -10.00
C GLU A 50 -1.68 -12.78 -9.82
#